data_AF-A0A8H5MR11-F1
#
_entry.id   AF-A0A8H5MR11-F1
#
_cell.length_a   1.000
_cell.length_b   1.000
_cell.length_c   1.000
_cell.angle_alpha   90.00
_cell.angle_beta   90.00
_cell.angle_gamma   90.00
#
_symmetry.space_group_name_H-M   'P 1'
#
loop_
_entity.id
_entity.type
_entity.pdbx_description
1 polymer ?
#
loop_
_entity_poly.entity_id
_entity_poly.type
_entity_poly.pdbx_seq_one_letter_code
_entity_poly.pdbx_strand_id
1 'polypeptide(L)' 'MPESSRTIIFTRKSNTQGNQEKVQKLANEWKGNGVQVEVGPGEITFTMPPGGGDCTAKHFQGRMEKEGLWDDWKEGHK' A
#
# COMPACT_ATOMS: atom_id res chain seq x y z
N MET A 1 -8.41 -18.37 -18.20
CA MET A 1 -7.28 -18.34 -17.25
C MET A 1 -7.85 -17.90 -15.92
N PRO A 2 -7.59 -18.57 -14.78
CA PRO A 2 -7.97 -18.01 -13.50
C PRO A 2 -7.23 -16.68 -13.37
N GLU A 3 -7.97 -15.61 -13.09
CA GLU A 3 -7.34 -14.32 -12.81
C GLU A 3 -6.38 -14.52 -11.63
N SER A 4 -5.11 -14.14 -11.82
CA SER A 4 -4.13 -14.21 -10.74
C SER A 4 -4.37 -13.04 -9.80
N SER A 5 -4.26 -13.30 -8.50
CA SER A 5 -4.18 -12.25 -7.47
C SER A 5 -3.10 -11.25 -7.84
N ARG A 6 -3.37 -9.96 -7.65
CA ARG A 6 -2.39 -8.89 -7.90
C ARG A 6 -1.75 -8.47 -6.60
N THR A 7 -0.43 -8.40 -6.60
CA THR A 7 0.35 -7.90 -5.46
C THR A 7 0.96 -6.56 -5.82
N ILE A 8 0.85 -5.59 -4.92
CA ILE A 8 1.42 -4.25 -5.06
C ILE A 8 2.29 -3.98 -3.84
N ILE A 9 3.47 -3.41 -4.08
CA ILE A 9 4.47 -3.19 -3.05
C ILE A 9 4.85 -1.70 -3.01
N PHE A 10 4.63 -1.07 -1.86
CA PHE A 10 5.09 0.28 -1.58
C PHE A 10 6.36 0.18 -0.77
N THR A 11 7.44 0.81 -1.23
CA THR A 11 8.73 0.75 -0.54
C THR A 11 9.03 2.08 0.12
N ARG A 12 9.42 2.03 1.38
CA ARG A 12 9.88 3.18 2.13
C ARG A 12 11.22 3.65 1.61
N LYS A 13 11.30 4.92 1.26
CA LYS A 13 12.51 5.58 0.75
C LYS A 13 13.28 6.34 1.83
N SER A 14 12.57 6.83 2.85
CA SER A 14 13.15 7.66 3.91
C SER A 14 12.74 7.14 5.29
N ASN A 15 13.62 7.29 6.28
CA ASN A 15 13.49 6.63 7.59
C ASN A 15 12.73 7.51 8.61
N THR A 16 11.76 8.30 8.17
CA THR A 16 11.02 9.23 9.04
C THR A 16 10.07 8.47 9.95
N GLN A 17 10.47 8.25 11.22
CA GLN A 17 9.73 7.39 12.17
C GLN A 17 8.24 7.74 12.30
N GLY A 18 7.89 9.04 12.31
CA GLY A 18 6.50 9.49 12.45
C GLY A 18 5.56 9.15 11.27
N ASN A 19 6.11 8.84 10.11
CA ASN A 19 5.31 8.47 8.93
C ASN A 19 4.90 7.00 8.96
N GLN A 20 5.67 6.14 9.62
CA GLN A 20 5.41 4.70 9.66
C GLN A 20 4.09 4.35 10.37
N GLU A 21 3.81 4.95 11.54
CA GLU A 21 2.54 4.70 12.25
C GLU A 21 1.33 5.20 11.45
N LYS A 22 1.45 6.36 10.80
CA LYS A 22 0.38 6.91 9.95
C LYS A 22 0.11 6.01 8.75
N VAL A 23 1.17 5.60 8.05
CA VAL A 23 1.04 4.72 6.90
C VAL A 23 0.51 3.34 7.33
N GLN A 24 0.96 2.80 8.46
CA GLN A 24 0.41 1.55 9.00
C GLN A 24 -1.07 1.66 9.33
N LYS A 25 -1.50 2.79 9.91
CA LYS A 25 -2.92 3.04 10.18
C LYS A 25 -3.73 3.13 8.88
N LEU A 26 -3.25 3.90 7.90
CA LEU A 26 -3.85 4.00 6.57
C LEU A 26 -3.95 2.63 5.90
N ALA A 27 -2.85 1.89 5.82
CA ALA A 27 -2.79 0.56 5.22
C ALA A 27 -3.74 -0.44 5.92
N ASN A 28 -3.88 -0.36 7.24
CA ASN A 28 -4.85 -1.18 7.97
C ASN A 28 -6.32 -0.78 7.69
N GLU A 29 -6.64 0.47 7.32
CA GLU A 29 -8.00 0.83 6.88
C GLU A 29 -8.43 0.04 5.63
N TRP A 30 -7.46 -0.37 4.81
CA TRP A 30 -7.68 -1.16 3.59
C TRP A 30 -7.72 -2.66 3.84
N LYS A 31 -7.47 -3.11 5.08
CA LYS A 31 -7.58 -4.50 5.49
C LYS A 31 -9.07 -4.87 5.56
N GLY A 32 -9.66 -5.14 4.41
CA GLY A 32 -11.10 -5.37 4.22
C GLY A 32 -11.45 -5.62 2.74
N ASN A 33 -12.63 -6.19 2.47
CA ASN A 33 -13.10 -6.51 1.11
C ASN A 33 -12.14 -7.38 0.27
N GLY A 34 -11.47 -8.36 0.91
CA GLY A 34 -10.62 -9.33 0.23
C GLY A 34 -9.19 -8.84 -0.06
N VAL A 35 -8.84 -7.61 0.30
CA VAL A 35 -7.47 -7.10 0.21
C VAL A 35 -6.69 -7.50 1.46
N GLN A 36 -5.63 -8.27 1.28
CA GLN A 36 -4.67 -8.60 2.32
C GLN A 36 -3.56 -7.54 2.34
N VAL A 37 -3.31 -6.96 3.50
CA VAL A 37 -2.30 -5.91 3.68
C VAL A 37 -1.27 -6.35 4.72
N GLU A 38 0.00 -6.33 4.33
CA GLU A 38 1.15 -6.57 5.19
C GLU A 38 1.99 -5.30 5.26
N VAL A 39 2.25 -4.83 6.48
CA VAL A 39 3.04 -3.60 6.72
C VAL A 39 4.32 -3.99 7.43
N GLY A 40 5.43 -3.92 6.71
CA GLY A 40 6.79 -4.07 7.23
C GLY A 40 7.43 -2.72 7.58
N PRO A 41 8.63 -2.73 8.17
CA PRO A 41 9.35 -1.51 8.57
C PRO A 41 9.84 -0.65 7.40
N GLY A 42 9.94 -1.23 6.20
CA GLY A 42 10.38 -0.55 4.98
C GLY A 42 9.57 -0.90 3.73
N GLU A 43 8.52 -1.71 3.85
CA GLU A 43 7.70 -2.11 2.71
C GLU A 43 6.26 -2.35 3.16
N ILE A 44 5.30 -2.09 2.28
CA ILE A 44 3.90 -2.43 2.47
C ILE A 44 3.43 -3.20 1.26
N THR A 45 2.87 -4.36 1.52
CA THR A 45 2.39 -5.27 0.49
C THR A 45 0.88 -5.33 0.53
N PHE A 46 0.26 -5.04 -0.60
CA PHE A 46 -1.17 -5.20 -0.83
C PHE A 46 -1.38 -6.38 -1.77
N THR A 47 -2.02 -7.43 -1.29
CA THR A 47 -2.40 -8.60 -2.07
C THR A 47 -3.91 -8.55 -2.29
N MET A 48 -4.30 -8.33 -3.53
CA MET A 48 -5.70 -8.13 -3.94
C MET A 48 -6.22 -9.39 -4.63
N PRO A 49 -7.52 -9.69 -4.46
CA PRO A 49 -8.13 -10.83 -5.11
C PRO A 49 -8.22 -10.57 -6.62
N PRO A 50 -8.31 -11.64 -7.42
CA PRO A 50 -8.59 -11.53 -8.85
C PRO A 50 -9.78 -10.63 -9.15
N GLY A 51 -9.63 -9.73 -10.12
CA GLY A 51 -10.65 -8.75 -10.51
C GLY A 51 -10.67 -7.41 -9.73
N GLY A 52 -9.89 -7.26 -8.65
CA GLY A 52 -10.02 -6.12 -7.70
C GLY A 52 -8.86 -5.10 -7.64
N GLY A 53 -7.96 -5.08 -8.63
CA GLY A 53 -6.58 -4.60 -8.40
C GLY A 53 -6.28 -3.09 -8.58
N ASP A 54 -6.84 -2.44 -9.60
CA ASP A 54 -6.25 -1.16 -10.07
C ASP A 54 -6.71 0.06 -9.27
N CYS A 55 -7.95 0.04 -8.76
CA CYS A 55 -8.52 1.17 -8.03
C CYS A 55 -7.92 1.33 -6.63
N THR A 56 -7.62 0.22 -5.94
CA THR A 56 -7.15 0.23 -4.55
C THR A 56 -5.77 0.88 -4.43
N ALA A 57 -4.85 0.55 -5.33
CA ALA A 57 -3.49 1.09 -5.34
C ALA A 57 -3.46 2.60 -5.57
N LYS A 58 -4.15 3.05 -6.62
CA LYS A 58 -4.27 4.47 -6.97
C LYS A 58 -4.93 5.27 -5.85
N HIS A 59 -5.93 4.68 -5.20
CA HIS A 59 -6.62 5.33 -4.08
C HIS A 59 -5.73 5.39 -2.82
N PHE A 60 -4.96 4.34 -2.54
CA PHE A 60 -3.98 4.35 -1.44
C PHE A 60 -2.87 5.39 -1.69
N GLN A 61 -2.29 5.40 -2.90
CA GLN A 61 -1.31 6.39 -3.32
C GLN A 61 -1.86 7.82 -3.15
N GLY A 62 -3.05 8.12 -3.72
CA GLY A 62 -3.64 9.46 -3.62
C GLY A 62 -3.89 9.90 -2.18
N ARG A 63 -4.19 8.96 -1.28
CA ARG A 63 -4.35 9.24 0.15
C ARG A 63 -3.01 9.48 0.85
N MET A 64 -1.97 8.74 0.47
CA MET A 64 -0.60 9.00 0.93
C MET A 64 -0.07 10.35 0.44
N GLU A 65 -0.38 10.75 -0.79
CA GLU A 65 -0.02 12.07 -1.34
C GLU A 65 -0.72 13.20 -0.56
N LYS A 66 -2.02 13.05 -0.29
CA LYS A 66 -2.80 14.03 0.50
C LYS A 66 -2.28 14.20 1.92
N GLU A 67 -1.81 13.11 2.54
CA GLU A 67 -1.24 13.11 3.89
C GLU A 67 0.25 13.49 3.92
N GLY A 68 0.87 13.73 2.76
CA GLY A 68 2.31 14.06 2.64
C GLY A 68 3.25 12.89 2.92
N LEU A 69 2.75 11.65 2.88
CA LEU A 69 3.48 10.42 3.19
C LEU A 69 4.13 9.79 1.95
N TRP A 70 3.64 10.13 0.76
CA TRP A 70 4.09 9.54 -0.51
C TRP A 70 5.56 9.78 -0.84
N ASP A 71 6.11 10.93 -0.44
CA ASP A 71 7.53 11.20 -0.68
C ASP A 71 8.45 10.26 0.12
N ASP A 72 7.98 9.85 1.31
CA ASP A 72 8.65 8.89 2.20
C ASP A 72 8.39 7.42 1.79
N TRP A 73 7.26 7.15 1.12
CA TRP A 73 6.82 5.83 0.68
C TRP A 73 6.44 5.86 -0.80
N LYS A 74 7.41 5.67 -1.69
CA LYS A 74 7.13 5.55 -3.14
C LYS A 74 6.73 4.12 -3.49
N GLU A 75 5.89 3.98 -4.51
CA GLU A 75 5.64 2.68 -5.12
C GLU A 75 6.93 2.08 -5.67
N GLY A 76 7.29 0.90 -5.16
CA GLY A 76 8.41 0.13 -5.65
C GLY A 76 7.90 -0.84 -6.69
N HIS A 77 7.83 -0.41 -7.95
CA HIS A 77 7.66 -1.34 -9.06
C HIS A 77 8.93 -2.21 -9.16
N LYS A 78 8.82 -3.51 -8.87
CA LYS A 78 9.82 -4.51 -9.25
C LYS A 78 9.16 -5.62 -10.04
#